data_AF-A0A7S3MBS8-F1
#
_entry.id   AF-A0A7S3MBS8-F1
#
_cell.length_a   1.000
_cell.length_b   1.000
_cell.length_c   1.000
_cell.angle_alpha   90.00
_cell.angle_beta   90.00
_cell.angle_gamma   90.00
#
_symmetry.space_group_name_H-M   'P 1'
#
loop_
_entity.id
_entity.type
_entity.pdbx_description
1 polymer ?
#
loop_
_entity_poly.entity_id
_entity_poly.type
_entity_poly.pdbx_seq_one_letter_code
_entity_poly.pdbx_strand_id
1 'polypeptide(L)'
;IQSITMWAKATLVVFISAFLSVCGSSVVSGEAKEAKALRTFTELLRNKVGKDASNAVEVLRGETFTQIVKLKEIGSHRASVKSSEATPVVQMHGMGDFANDPFGMVPLANAISEYLGGAYVLNVQIGDSNIQDIMNGFLMNLDDQVDYFANVVKSDVHLAKGFNAVGYSQGNLVIRGYIEKYNDPPVFN
;
A
#
# COMPACT_ATOMS: atom_id res chain seq x y z
N ILE A 1 -17.80 -8.11 -22.65
CA ILE A 1 -17.85 -7.78 -21.19
C ILE A 1 -17.64 -9.01 -20.31
N GLN A 2 -18.32 -10.15 -20.51
CA GLN A 2 -18.08 -11.38 -19.71
C GLN A 2 -16.74 -12.11 -19.97
N SER A 3 -16.14 -11.96 -21.15
CA SER A 3 -14.86 -12.61 -21.48
C SER A 3 -13.66 -11.92 -20.81
N ILE A 4 -13.70 -10.59 -20.68
CA ILE A 4 -12.64 -9.78 -20.05
C ILE A 4 -12.60 -10.01 -18.53
N THR A 5 -13.77 -10.18 -17.89
CA THR A 5 -13.85 -10.48 -16.44
C THR A 5 -13.37 -11.88 -16.11
N MET A 6 -13.50 -12.84 -17.03
CA MET A 6 -13.02 -14.20 -16.84
C MET A 6 -11.49 -14.28 -16.94
N TRP A 7 -10.89 -13.52 -17.86
CA TRP A 7 -9.44 -13.36 -17.94
C TRP A 7 -8.85 -12.65 -16.72
N ALA A 8 -9.45 -11.53 -16.28
CA ALA A 8 -9.00 -10.83 -15.08
C ALA A 8 -9.05 -11.71 -13.81
N LYS A 9 -10.09 -12.55 -13.68
CA LYS A 9 -10.20 -13.53 -12.59
C LYS A 9 -9.14 -14.63 -12.68
N ALA A 10 -8.89 -15.16 -13.87
CA ALA A 10 -7.86 -16.17 -14.06
C ALA A 10 -6.46 -15.61 -13.76
N THR A 11 -6.17 -14.38 -14.21
CA THR A 11 -4.91 -13.69 -13.94
C THR A 11 -4.74 -13.42 -12.44
N LEU A 12 -5.77 -12.92 -11.75
CA LEU A 12 -5.72 -12.67 -10.31
C LEU A 12 -5.47 -13.96 -9.49
N VAL A 13 -6.11 -15.08 -9.88
CA VAL A 13 -5.89 -16.39 -9.22
C VAL A 13 -4.46 -16.88 -9.45
N VAL A 14 -3.93 -16.76 -10.66
CA VAL A 14 -2.55 -17.15 -10.98
C VAL A 14 -1.54 -16.29 -10.23
N PHE A 15 -1.78 -14.97 -10.11
CA PHE A 15 -0.91 -14.07 -9.35
C PHE A 15 -0.95 -14.35 -7.84
N ILE A 16 -2.11 -14.64 -7.26
CA ILE A 16 -2.23 -15.02 -5.84
C ILE A 16 -1.53 -16.35 -5.58
N SER A 17 -1.68 -17.34 -6.48
CA SER A 17 -0.98 -18.62 -6.37
C SER A 17 0.54 -18.47 -6.51
N ALA A 18 1.01 -17.62 -7.42
CA ALA A 18 2.43 -17.32 -7.59
C ALA A 18 3.02 -16.58 -6.38
N PHE A 19 2.29 -15.59 -5.84
CA PHE A 19 2.69 -14.85 -4.64
C PHE A 19 2.80 -15.77 -3.42
N LEU A 20 1.82 -16.68 -3.23
CA LEU A 20 1.88 -17.70 -2.18
C LEU A 20 3.03 -18.70 -2.39
N SER A 21 3.38 -19.04 -3.63
CA SER A 21 4.51 -19.92 -3.94
C SER A 21 5.87 -19.26 -3.69
N VAL A 22 6.00 -17.97 -3.96
CA VAL A 22 7.23 -17.18 -3.74
C VAL A 22 7.42 -16.87 -2.25
N CYS A 23 6.37 -16.46 -1.55
CA CYS A 23 6.42 -16.26 -0.09
C CYS A 23 6.61 -17.56 0.69
N GLY A 24 6.15 -18.69 0.15
CA GLY A 24 6.28 -20.02 0.78
C GLY A 24 7.73 -20.54 0.89
N SER A 25 8.67 -19.97 0.14
CA SER A 25 10.06 -20.47 0.10
C SER A 25 11.00 -19.78 1.10
N SER A 26 10.55 -18.75 1.85
CA SER A 26 11.42 -17.98 2.75
C SER A 26 11.13 -18.18 4.26
N VAL A 27 10.23 -19.08 4.64
CA VAL A 27 9.90 -19.34 6.06
C VAL A 27 10.21 -20.78 6.44
N VAL A 28 11.50 -21.11 6.48
CA VAL A 28 11.98 -22.23 7.30
C VAL A 28 12.04 -21.72 8.74
N SER A 29 11.13 -22.21 9.60
CA SER A 29 11.15 -22.23 11.09
C SER A 29 9.90 -21.72 11.84
N GLY A 30 8.69 -21.80 11.27
CA GLY A 30 7.43 -21.38 11.95
C GLY A 30 6.17 -22.23 11.68
N GLU A 31 6.30 -23.52 11.41
CA GLU A 31 5.34 -24.27 10.57
C GLU A 31 3.91 -24.54 11.10
N ALA A 32 3.58 -24.42 12.39
CA ALA A 32 2.26 -24.93 12.85
C ALA A 32 1.12 -23.90 12.84
N LYS A 33 1.39 -22.63 13.19
CA LYS A 33 0.35 -21.61 13.35
C LYS A 33 0.06 -20.87 12.04
N GLU A 34 1.09 -20.61 11.26
CA GLU A 34 1.00 -19.88 9.99
C GLU A 34 0.37 -20.73 8.88
N ALA A 35 0.69 -22.02 8.82
CA ALA A 35 0.05 -22.96 7.89
C ALA A 35 -1.46 -23.12 8.17
N LYS A 36 -1.90 -22.97 9.43
CA LYS A 36 -3.33 -22.99 9.78
C LYS A 36 -4.01 -21.70 9.33
N ALA A 37 -3.40 -20.54 9.54
CA ALA A 37 -3.92 -19.26 9.07
C ALA A 37 -4.03 -19.22 7.54
N LEU A 38 -3.02 -19.70 6.82
CA LEU A 38 -3.02 -19.78 5.36
C LEU A 38 -4.11 -20.72 4.83
N ARG A 39 -4.30 -21.89 5.48
CA ARG A 39 -5.35 -22.85 5.10
C ARG A 39 -6.74 -22.29 5.35
N THR A 40 -6.97 -21.64 6.50
CA THR A 40 -8.24 -20.99 6.82
C THR A 40 -8.53 -19.84 5.85
N PHE A 41 -7.52 -19.04 5.49
CA PHE A 41 -7.66 -17.98 4.50
C PHE A 41 -7.98 -18.52 3.11
N THR A 42 -7.31 -19.60 2.69
CA THR A 42 -7.55 -20.26 1.40
C THR A 42 -8.95 -20.88 1.32
N GLU A 43 -9.46 -21.45 2.42
CA GLU A 43 -10.84 -21.97 2.48
C GLU A 43 -11.89 -20.87 2.53
N LEU A 44 -11.61 -19.74 3.17
CA LEU A 44 -12.48 -18.55 3.17
C LEU A 44 -12.59 -17.96 1.76
N LEU A 45 -11.48 -17.83 1.05
CA LEU A 45 -11.48 -17.39 -0.34
C LEU A 45 -12.23 -18.38 -1.25
N ARG A 46 -12.01 -19.68 -1.06
CA ARG A 46 -12.67 -20.74 -1.84
C ARG A 46 -14.19 -20.77 -1.64
N ASN A 47 -14.69 -20.56 -0.42
CA ASN A 47 -16.11 -20.69 -0.10
C ASN A 47 -16.92 -19.39 -0.26
N LYS A 48 -16.29 -18.20 -0.25
CA LYS A 48 -17.02 -16.91 -0.32
C LYS A 48 -16.75 -16.07 -1.57
N VAL A 49 -15.67 -16.29 -2.33
CA VAL A 49 -15.39 -15.48 -3.54
C VAL A 49 -16.29 -15.85 -4.74
N GLY A 50 -17.13 -16.88 -4.60
CA GLY A 50 -18.15 -17.22 -5.59
C GLY A 50 -19.46 -16.44 -5.49
N LYS A 51 -19.76 -15.77 -4.36
CA LYS A 51 -21.05 -15.10 -4.12
C LYS A 51 -20.84 -13.83 -3.30
N ASP A 52 -20.94 -12.68 -3.97
CA ASP A 52 -20.88 -11.31 -3.44
C ASP A 52 -19.55 -10.82 -2.82
N ALA A 53 -18.86 -9.97 -3.60
CA ALA A 53 -17.64 -9.27 -3.22
C ALA A 53 -17.83 -8.28 -2.04
N SER A 54 -19.06 -7.87 -1.74
CA SER A 54 -19.39 -6.93 -0.67
C SER A 54 -19.17 -7.50 0.73
N ASN A 55 -19.27 -8.83 0.90
CA ASN A 55 -19.08 -9.50 2.20
C ASN A 55 -17.62 -9.90 2.49
N ALA A 56 -16.73 -9.82 1.50
CA ALA A 56 -15.32 -10.14 1.69
C ALA A 56 -14.62 -9.09 2.58
N VAL A 57 -15.01 -7.82 2.43
CA VAL A 57 -14.51 -6.68 3.23
C VAL A 57 -14.87 -6.82 4.71
N GLU A 58 -16.03 -7.40 5.03
CA GLU A 58 -16.49 -7.57 6.41
C GLU A 58 -15.81 -8.76 7.11
N VAL A 59 -15.49 -9.82 6.36
CA VAL A 59 -14.77 -11.00 6.89
C VAL A 59 -13.30 -10.69 7.17
N LEU A 60 -12.66 -9.80 6.39
CA LEU A 60 -11.29 -9.33 6.65
C LEU A 60 -11.18 -8.47 7.92
N ARG A 61 -12.30 -7.93 8.43
CA ARG A 61 -12.35 -7.16 9.69
C ARG A 61 -12.45 -8.05 10.95
N GLY A 62 -12.59 -9.36 10.79
CA GLY A 62 -12.73 -10.32 11.90
C GLY A 62 -11.39 -10.81 12.45
N GLU A 63 -11.02 -10.28 13.62
CA GLU A 63 -10.15 -10.86 14.66
C GLU A 63 -8.66 -11.14 14.38
N THR A 64 -8.16 -10.97 13.16
CA THR A 64 -6.72 -11.18 12.86
C THR A 64 -5.92 -9.90 12.70
N PHE A 65 -6.52 -8.82 12.21
CA PHE A 65 -5.80 -7.54 12.02
C PHE A 65 -5.70 -6.68 13.28
N THR A 66 -6.67 -6.76 14.19
CA THR A 66 -6.70 -5.93 15.41
C THR A 66 -5.58 -6.26 16.40
N GLN A 67 -5.02 -7.47 16.34
CA GLN A 67 -3.91 -7.87 17.23
C GLN A 67 -2.55 -7.31 16.80
N ILE A 68 -2.38 -6.94 15.52
CA ILE A 68 -1.13 -6.33 15.01
C ILE A 68 -1.01 -4.86 15.46
N VAL A 69 -2.13 -4.16 15.64
CA VAL A 69 -2.17 -2.75 16.08
C VAL A 69 -1.82 -2.58 17.57
N LYS A 70 -1.92 -3.63 18.40
CA LYS A 70 -1.68 -3.55 19.85
C LYS A 70 -0.21 -3.65 20.28
N LEU A 71 0.74 -3.74 19.35
CA LEU A 71 2.14 -3.80 19.72
C LEU A 71 2.79 -2.41 19.60
N LYS A 72 2.88 -1.79 20.78
CA LYS A 72 3.85 -0.78 21.22
C LYS A 72 3.38 0.67 21.07
N GLU A 73 2.74 1.14 22.14
CA GLU A 73 3.00 2.48 22.67
C GLU A 73 4.53 2.60 22.90
N ILE A 74 5.23 3.13 21.90
CA ILE A 74 6.63 3.53 22.05
C ILE A 74 6.57 4.89 22.71
N GLY A 75 7.16 4.98 23.91
CA GLY A 75 7.12 6.15 24.77
C GLY A 75 7.40 7.47 24.03
N SER A 76 6.63 8.48 24.42
CA SER A 76 6.77 9.88 24.01
C SER A 76 8.18 10.40 24.30
N HIS A 77 9.05 10.33 23.30
CA HIS A 77 10.25 11.17 23.24
C HIS A 77 9.89 12.40 22.42
N ARG A 78 9.38 13.43 23.11
CA ARG A 78 9.11 14.75 22.54
C ARG A 78 10.45 15.39 22.14
N ALA A 79 10.84 15.21 20.89
CA ALA A 79 11.92 15.99 20.30
C ALA A 79 11.51 17.48 20.30
N SER A 80 12.37 18.34 20.82
CA SER A 80 12.17 19.78 20.74
C SER A 80 12.45 20.23 19.30
N VAL A 81 11.39 20.65 18.61
CA VAL A 81 11.46 21.03 17.18
C VAL A 81 12.00 22.45 17.07
N LYS A 82 13.15 22.56 16.39
CA LYS A 82 13.68 23.81 15.83
C LYS A 82 13.00 24.02 14.48
N SER A 83 12.47 25.22 14.22
CA SER A 83 11.62 25.54 13.06
C SER A 83 12.40 25.69 11.74
N SER A 84 13.05 24.62 11.27
CA SER A 84 13.25 24.43 9.83
C SER A 84 11.99 23.75 9.27
N GLU A 85 11.42 24.23 8.16
CA GLU A 85 10.34 23.53 7.46
C GLU A 85 10.70 22.04 7.32
N ALA A 86 9.92 21.15 7.95
CA ALA A 86 10.16 19.73 7.88
C ALA A 86 9.99 19.27 6.42
N THR A 87 10.96 18.51 5.91
CA THR A 87 10.92 17.96 4.56
C THR A 87 9.64 17.16 4.35
N PRO A 88 8.85 17.44 3.29
CA PRO A 88 7.63 16.70 3.03
C PRO A 88 7.92 15.22 2.72
N VAL A 89 6.94 14.36 2.99
CA VAL A 89 7.01 12.93 2.72
C VAL A 89 5.92 12.54 1.73
N VAL A 90 6.27 11.74 0.72
CA VAL A 90 5.30 11.12 -0.18
C VAL A 90 5.25 9.63 0.12
N GLN A 91 4.04 9.09 0.30
CA GLN A 91 3.85 7.65 0.46
C GLN A 91 3.04 7.04 -0.67
N MET A 92 3.47 5.86 -1.10
CA MET A 92 2.84 5.06 -2.14
C MET A 92 2.42 3.70 -1.58
N HIS A 93 1.12 3.44 -1.64
CA HIS A 93 0.55 2.18 -1.15
C HIS A 93 0.91 1.00 -2.07
N GLY A 94 0.65 -0.21 -1.57
CA GLY A 94 0.86 -1.43 -2.32
C GLY A 94 -0.37 -1.88 -3.11
N MET A 95 -0.19 -2.96 -3.86
CA MET A 95 -1.26 -3.62 -4.61
C MET A 95 -2.45 -3.97 -3.68
N GLY A 96 -3.66 -3.51 -4.05
CA GLY A 96 -4.90 -3.79 -3.34
C GLY A 96 -5.26 -2.85 -2.18
N ASP A 97 -4.42 -1.86 -1.92
CA ASP A 97 -4.68 -0.76 -0.98
C ASP A 97 -5.05 0.53 -1.75
N PHE A 98 -5.29 1.64 -1.05
CA PHE A 98 -5.60 2.96 -1.62
C PHE A 98 -5.18 4.12 -0.71
N ALA A 99 -4.92 5.28 -1.32
CA ALA A 99 -4.39 6.47 -0.65
C ALA A 99 -5.19 6.91 0.59
N ASN A 100 -6.51 6.81 0.52
CA ASN A 100 -7.44 7.27 1.55
C ASN A 100 -7.91 6.15 2.50
N ASP A 101 -7.18 5.03 2.62
CA ASP A 101 -7.58 3.95 3.53
C ASP A 101 -7.58 4.43 5.00
N PRO A 102 -8.76 4.50 5.67
CA PRO A 102 -8.86 4.97 7.05
C PRO A 102 -8.21 4.02 8.07
N PHE A 103 -7.87 2.79 7.68
CA PHE A 103 -7.23 1.80 8.55
C PHE A 103 -5.78 1.47 8.19
N GLY A 104 -5.28 2.05 7.10
CA GLY A 104 -3.93 1.83 6.59
C GLY A 104 -3.20 3.15 6.34
N MET A 105 -3.29 3.64 5.10
CA MET A 105 -2.51 4.78 4.62
C MET A 105 -2.76 6.08 5.40
N VAL A 106 -3.99 6.40 5.79
CA VAL A 106 -4.29 7.66 6.49
C VAL A 106 -3.67 7.69 7.91
N PRO A 107 -3.88 6.68 8.77
CA PRO A 107 -3.18 6.61 10.06
C PRO A 107 -1.65 6.62 9.93
N LEU A 108 -1.09 5.95 8.92
CA LEU A 108 0.36 5.96 8.66
C LEU A 108 0.88 7.36 8.33
N ALA A 109 0.17 8.10 7.47
CA ALA A 109 0.53 9.48 7.12
C ALA A 109 0.57 10.37 8.36
N ASN A 110 -0.45 10.26 9.22
CA ASN A 110 -0.56 11.04 10.44
C ASN A 110 0.57 10.72 11.42
N ALA A 111 0.92 9.44 11.58
CA ALA A 111 2.02 9.02 12.44
C ALA A 111 3.38 9.53 11.94
N ILE A 112 3.61 9.50 10.62
CA ILE A 112 4.82 10.08 10.00
C ILE A 112 4.87 11.59 10.23
N SER A 113 3.77 12.29 9.97
CA SER A 113 3.66 13.73 10.19
C SER A 113 3.97 14.10 11.63
N GLU A 114 3.35 13.43 12.61
CA GLU A 114 3.59 13.65 14.04
C GLU A 114 5.04 13.39 14.43
N TYR A 115 5.60 12.25 13.98
CA TYR A 115 6.98 11.89 14.27
C TYR A 115 8.00 12.91 13.72
N LEU A 116 7.69 13.51 12.57
CA LEU A 116 8.52 14.51 11.91
C LEU A 116 8.14 15.95 12.29
N GLY A 117 7.40 16.14 13.39
CA GLY A 117 7.11 17.47 13.93
C GLY A 117 6.08 18.27 13.12
N GLY A 118 5.12 17.59 12.50
CA GLY A 118 4.06 18.18 11.67
C GLY A 118 4.43 18.31 10.19
N ALA A 119 5.31 17.44 9.67
CA ALA A 119 5.68 17.46 8.26
C ALA A 119 4.45 17.23 7.35
N TYR A 120 4.46 17.84 6.17
CA TYR A 120 3.46 17.54 5.14
C TYR A 120 3.66 16.10 4.63
N VAL A 121 2.58 15.32 4.59
CA VAL A 121 2.60 13.94 4.08
C VAL A 121 1.53 13.78 3.01
N LEU A 122 1.94 13.37 1.81
CA LEU A 122 1.04 13.09 0.69
C LEU A 122 0.85 11.59 0.50
N ASN A 123 -0.41 11.16 0.43
CA ASN A 123 -0.78 9.81 0.00
C ASN A 123 -1.12 9.88 -1.49
N VAL A 124 -0.34 9.22 -2.34
CA VAL A 124 -0.61 9.25 -3.78
C VAL A 124 -1.77 8.32 -4.10
N GLN A 125 -2.80 8.87 -4.76
CA GLN A 125 -3.92 8.13 -5.33
C GLN A 125 -3.71 7.98 -6.85
N ILE A 126 -3.74 6.76 -7.37
CA ILE A 126 -3.65 6.47 -8.79
C ILE A 126 -5.06 6.29 -9.36
N GLY A 127 -5.61 7.38 -9.90
CA GLY A 127 -6.95 7.45 -10.48
C GLY A 127 -7.87 8.40 -9.72
N ASP A 128 -9.13 8.47 -10.13
CA ASP A 128 -10.06 9.53 -9.69
C ASP A 128 -10.89 9.14 -8.45
N SER A 129 -10.77 7.91 -7.97
CA SER A 129 -11.53 7.42 -6.81
C SER A 129 -10.81 6.28 -6.10
N ASN A 130 -11.16 6.02 -4.84
CA ASN A 130 -10.63 4.89 -4.06
C ASN A 130 -10.77 3.54 -4.78
N ILE A 131 -11.89 3.30 -5.48
CA ILE A 131 -12.09 2.03 -6.19
C ILE A 131 -11.14 1.93 -7.38
N GLN A 132 -10.95 3.03 -8.13
CA GLN A 132 -9.98 3.04 -9.23
C GLN A 132 -8.56 2.86 -8.71
N ASP A 133 -8.22 3.46 -7.58
CA ASP A 133 -6.90 3.33 -6.94
C ASP A 133 -6.55 1.86 -6.63
N ILE A 134 -7.49 1.17 -5.96
CA ILE A 134 -7.36 -0.27 -5.68
C ILE A 134 -7.21 -1.07 -6.98
N MET A 135 -8.07 -0.82 -7.97
CA MET A 135 -8.06 -1.57 -9.24
C MET A 135 -6.80 -1.32 -10.06
N ASN A 136 -6.30 -0.08 -10.08
CA ASN A 136 -5.08 0.29 -10.79
C ASN A 136 -3.86 -0.38 -10.15
N GLY A 137 -3.82 -0.54 -8.83
CA GLY A 137 -2.80 -1.36 -8.16
C GLY A 137 -2.73 -2.81 -8.65
N PHE A 138 -3.82 -3.38 -9.18
CA PHE A 138 -3.84 -4.73 -9.76
C PHE A 138 -3.66 -4.76 -11.28
N LEU A 139 -4.26 -3.80 -11.99
CA LEU A 139 -4.52 -3.92 -13.43
C LEU A 139 -3.78 -2.89 -14.29
N MET A 140 -3.31 -1.78 -13.70
CA MET A 140 -2.56 -0.76 -14.42
C MET A 140 -1.12 -1.20 -14.59
N ASN A 141 -0.54 -0.96 -15.77
CA ASN A 141 0.87 -1.21 -16.00
C ASN A 141 1.72 -0.38 -15.03
N LEU A 142 2.79 -0.97 -14.50
CA LEU A 142 3.64 -0.29 -13.51
C LEU A 142 4.33 0.95 -14.09
N ASP A 143 4.70 0.96 -15.37
CA ASP A 143 5.25 2.15 -16.03
C ASP A 143 4.21 3.29 -16.08
N ASP A 144 2.95 2.96 -16.37
CA ASP A 144 1.88 3.96 -16.34
C ASP A 144 1.64 4.47 -14.90
N GLN A 145 1.75 3.60 -13.90
CA GLN A 145 1.66 4.00 -12.49
C GLN A 145 2.80 4.97 -12.10
N VAL A 146 4.02 4.72 -12.59
CA VAL A 146 5.17 5.61 -12.41
C VAL A 146 4.91 6.98 -13.03
N ASP A 147 4.34 7.00 -14.24
CA ASP A 147 4.02 8.25 -14.95
C ASP A 147 2.91 9.03 -14.25
N TYR A 148 1.90 8.31 -13.75
CA TYR A 148 0.83 8.90 -12.94
C TYR A 148 1.38 9.50 -11.63
N PHE A 149 2.19 8.72 -10.90
CA PHE A 149 2.86 9.16 -9.68
C PHE A 149 3.68 10.42 -9.92
N ALA A 150 4.46 10.45 -11.01
CA ALA A 150 5.26 11.61 -11.40
C ALA A 150 4.40 12.86 -11.62
N ASN A 151 3.25 12.71 -12.28
CA ASN A 151 2.34 13.83 -12.53
C ASN A 151 1.71 14.38 -11.24
N VAL A 152 1.30 13.50 -10.32
CA VAL A 152 0.79 13.90 -9.01
C VAL A 152 1.83 14.70 -8.24
N VAL A 153 3.04 14.14 -8.11
CA VAL A 153 4.13 14.76 -7.35
C VAL A 153 4.56 16.10 -7.95
N LYS A 154 4.70 16.19 -9.28
CA LYS A 154 5.05 17.44 -9.98
C LYS A 154 4.01 18.53 -9.84
N SER A 155 2.74 18.16 -9.67
CA SER A 155 1.63 19.11 -9.56
C SER A 155 1.48 19.67 -8.15
N ASP A 156 2.13 19.07 -7.15
CA ASP A 156 2.04 19.50 -5.75
C ASP A 156 3.12 20.53 -5.42
N VAL A 157 2.68 21.75 -5.12
CA VAL A 157 3.56 22.89 -4.77
C VAL A 157 4.38 22.65 -3.50
N HIS A 158 3.92 21.81 -2.57
CA HIS A 158 4.66 21.49 -1.34
C HIS A 158 5.88 20.62 -1.65
N LEU A 159 5.86 19.89 -2.76
CA LEU A 159 6.92 18.95 -3.15
C LEU A 159 7.94 19.55 -4.11
N ALA A 160 7.71 20.79 -4.57
CA ALA A 160 8.52 21.45 -5.60
C ALA A 160 10.01 21.57 -5.25
N LYS A 161 10.37 21.57 -3.96
CA LYS A 161 11.76 21.63 -3.49
C LYS A 161 12.38 20.25 -3.24
N GLY A 162 11.66 19.17 -3.53
CA GLY A 162 12.03 17.79 -3.19
C GLY A 162 11.35 17.28 -1.93
N PHE A 163 11.41 15.97 -1.74
CA PHE A 163 10.68 15.24 -0.69
C PHE A 163 11.39 13.94 -0.29
N ASN A 164 11.01 13.36 0.85
CA ASN A 164 11.34 11.97 1.20
C ASN A 164 10.24 11.04 0.72
N ALA A 165 10.54 9.79 0.40
CA ALA A 165 9.53 8.85 -0.09
C ALA A 165 9.49 7.55 0.72
N VAL A 166 8.29 6.97 0.88
CA VAL A 166 8.12 5.63 1.46
C VAL A 166 7.13 4.82 0.65
N GLY A 167 7.56 3.66 0.18
CA GLY A 167 6.72 2.73 -0.56
C GLY A 167 6.38 1.50 0.27
N TYR A 168 5.16 1.01 0.10
CA TYR A 168 4.71 -0.24 0.72
C TYR A 168 4.54 -1.32 -0.34
N SER A 169 5.21 -2.47 -0.16
CA SER A 169 5.13 -3.58 -1.11
C SER A 169 5.45 -3.13 -2.54
N GLN A 170 4.52 -3.25 -3.50
CA GLN A 170 4.65 -2.78 -4.88
C GLN A 170 4.90 -1.26 -4.98
N GLY A 171 4.43 -0.45 -4.03
CA GLY A 171 4.64 1.01 -4.04
C GLY A 171 6.12 1.41 -4.05
N ASN A 172 7.02 0.57 -3.52
CA ASN A 172 8.47 0.81 -3.63
C ASN A 172 8.98 0.75 -5.07
N LEU A 173 8.38 -0.11 -5.91
CA LEU A 173 8.76 -0.20 -7.31
C LEU A 173 8.30 1.03 -8.09
N VAL A 174 7.13 1.57 -7.76
CA VAL A 174 6.62 2.83 -8.34
C VAL A 174 7.56 3.99 -7.98
N ILE A 175 7.92 4.14 -6.70
CA ILE A 175 8.84 5.20 -6.26
C ILE A 175 10.23 5.02 -6.90
N ARG A 176 10.74 3.79 -6.96
CA ARG A 176 12.02 3.52 -7.63
C ARG A 176 11.97 3.88 -9.11
N GLY A 177 10.90 3.49 -9.81
CA GLY A 177 10.70 3.85 -11.21
C GLY A 177 10.64 5.36 -11.40
N TYR A 178 10.00 6.09 -10.49
CA TYR A 178 9.99 7.55 -10.49
C TYR A 178 11.40 8.14 -10.34
N ILE A 179 12.20 7.62 -9.41
CA ILE A 179 13.59 8.07 -9.21
C ILE A 179 14.45 7.77 -10.44
N GLU A 180 14.25 6.62 -11.08
CA GLU A 180 15.03 6.23 -12.27
C GLU A 180 14.62 7.01 -13.53
N LYS A 181 13.32 7.32 -13.70
CA LYS A 181 12.77 7.94 -14.92
C LYS A 181 12.66 9.46 -14.85
N TYR A 182 12.41 10.02 -13.67
CA TYR A 182 12.06 11.44 -13.50
C TYR A 182 12.91 12.15 -12.45
N ASN A 183 12.85 11.72 -11.19
CA ASN A 183 13.50 12.35 -10.03
C ASN A 183 13.44 13.89 -9.98
N ASP A 184 12.31 14.46 -10.42
CA ASP A 184 12.08 15.90 -10.47
C ASP A 184 10.60 16.18 -10.17
N PRO A 185 10.24 16.70 -8.98
CA PRO A 185 11.14 17.09 -7.88
C PRO A 185 11.98 15.93 -7.27
N PRO A 186 13.17 16.21 -6.71
CA PRO A 186 14.08 15.16 -6.28
C PRO A 186 13.63 14.44 -5.01
N VAL A 187 13.83 13.13 -4.96
CA VAL A 187 13.70 12.32 -3.74
C VAL A 187 15.01 12.37 -2.95
N PHE A 188 14.95 12.68 -1.65
CA PHE A 188 16.14 12.76 -0.80
C PHE A 188 16.46 11.46 -0.05
N ASN A 189 15.44 10.76 0.44
CA ASN A 189 15.56 9.53 1.22
C ASN A 189 14.43 8.57 0.85
#